data_AF-A0A7C7BR29-F1
#
_entry.id   AF-A0A7C7BR29-F1
#
_cell.length_a   1.000
_cell.length_b   1.000
_cell.length_c   1.000
_cell.angle_alpha   90.00
_cell.angle_beta   90.00
_cell.angle_gamma   90.00
#
_symmetry.space_group_name_H-M   'P 1'
#
loop_
_entity.id
_entity.type
_entity.pdbx_description
1 polymer ?
#
loop_
_entity_poly.entity_id
_entity_poly.type
_entity_poly.pdbx_seq_one_letter_code
_entity_poly.pdbx_strand_id
1 'polypeptide(L)'
;MGIKINGVNKSSLIMLRNISYVLVGATLTVGLLFKFMHWPGAGLILITSLGGIAIALLEYAICNPKSKLLIQNIILPIIQNIIYPLLGVVYVLGILFKIMHLPGAGIMLVVSMIGLSFALAEFAFSIRRSVHAILPLLFSITVFFVLFRILHWPEPPYVLYGSYFVFAILVPVLLFLRGYKLKNTESNLSSHFMVLAALSFILCLVEFKLKLYPEGLGMEKYMHYILDVLLLSGLLLYIRKTLGIEQLKIKFQNDH
;
A
#
# COMPACT_ATOMS: atom_id res chain seq x y z
N MET A 1 -29.76 -3.59 -16.25
CA MET A 1 -30.37 -2.32 -16.68
C MET A 1 -29.50 -1.18 -16.15
N GLY A 2 -28.71 -0.54 -17.02
CA GLY A 2 -27.67 0.42 -16.62
C GLY A 2 -28.28 1.78 -16.27
N ILE A 3 -28.05 2.25 -15.04
CA ILE A 3 -28.43 3.60 -14.62
C ILE A 3 -27.51 4.60 -15.33
N LYS A 4 -28.06 5.35 -16.30
CA LYS A 4 -27.42 6.53 -16.91
C LYS A 4 -27.44 7.65 -15.88
N ILE A 5 -26.27 8.13 -15.47
CA ILE A 5 -26.11 9.42 -14.80
C ILE A 5 -25.43 10.32 -15.83
N ASN A 6 -26.10 11.39 -16.27
CA ASN A 6 -25.57 12.42 -17.19
C ASN A 6 -25.02 11.91 -18.54
N GLY A 7 -25.73 10.99 -19.22
CA GLY A 7 -25.39 10.56 -20.58
C GLY A 7 -24.15 9.67 -20.72
N VAL A 8 -23.33 9.55 -19.68
CA VAL A 8 -22.14 8.67 -19.64
C VAL A 8 -22.52 7.31 -19.03
N ASN A 9 -22.07 6.23 -19.67
CA ASN A 9 -22.32 4.88 -19.19
C ASN A 9 -21.50 4.61 -17.90
N LYS A 10 -22.15 4.11 -16.83
CA LYS A 10 -21.48 3.78 -15.56
C LYS A 10 -20.29 2.82 -15.75
N SER A 11 -20.37 1.92 -16.74
CA SER A 11 -19.27 1.00 -17.06
C SER A 11 -18.05 1.71 -17.66
N SER A 12 -18.23 2.72 -18.51
CA SER A 12 -17.11 3.48 -19.09
C SER A 12 -16.42 4.35 -18.05
N LEU A 13 -17.15 4.91 -17.08
CA LEU A 13 -16.58 5.65 -15.95
C LEU A 13 -15.68 4.76 -15.07
N ILE A 14 -16.13 3.53 -14.77
CA ILE A 14 -15.33 2.57 -13.99
C ILE A 14 -14.05 2.18 -14.75
N MET A 15 -14.15 2.01 -16.07
CA MET A 15 -12.99 1.69 -16.91
C MET A 15 -11.99 2.85 -16.95
N LEU A 16 -12.45 4.09 -17.16
CA LEU A 16 -11.60 5.29 -17.15
C LEU A 16 -10.88 5.47 -15.81
N ARG A 17 -11.59 5.27 -14.70
CA ARG A 17 -11.01 5.33 -13.35
C ARG A 17 -9.95 4.26 -13.11
N ASN A 18 -10.18 3.05 -13.58
CA ASN A 18 -9.17 1.99 -13.47
C ASN A 18 -7.92 2.30 -14.31
N ILE A 19 -8.07 2.96 -15.46
CA ILE A 19 -6.95 3.40 -16.29
C ILE A 19 -6.19 4.53 -15.60
N SER A 20 -6.89 5.52 -15.02
CA SER A 20 -6.26 6.63 -14.31
C SER A 20 -5.41 6.15 -13.13
N TYR A 21 -5.89 5.19 -12.34
CA TYR A 21 -5.12 4.62 -11.22
C TYR A 21 -3.83 3.93 -11.66
N VAL A 22 -3.84 3.25 -12.82
CA VAL A 22 -2.62 2.65 -13.39
C VAL A 22 -1.66 3.72 -13.84
N LEU A 23 -2.16 4.73 -14.53
CA LEU A 23 -1.36 5.85 -15.02
C LEU A 23 -0.65 6.56 -13.86
N VAL A 24 -1.39 6.85 -12.78
CA VAL A 24 -0.85 7.46 -11.56
C VAL A 24 0.21 6.57 -10.90
N GLY A 25 -0.01 5.25 -10.82
CA GLY A 25 0.99 4.32 -10.27
C GLY A 25 2.24 4.18 -11.15
N ALA A 26 2.07 4.20 -12.47
CA ALA A 26 3.17 4.16 -13.43
C ALA A 26 4.02 5.44 -13.36
N THR A 27 3.38 6.62 -13.32
CA THR A 27 4.10 7.89 -13.18
C THR A 27 4.84 7.99 -11.84
N LEU A 28 4.28 7.45 -10.75
CA LEU A 28 5.02 7.34 -9.47
C LEU A 28 6.27 6.48 -9.62
N THR A 29 6.14 5.29 -10.25
CA THR A 29 7.26 4.37 -10.46
C THR A 29 8.38 5.06 -11.26
N VAL A 30 8.01 5.71 -12.38
CA VAL A 30 8.96 6.46 -13.22
C VAL A 30 9.61 7.61 -12.45
N GLY A 31 8.83 8.35 -11.65
CA GLY A 31 9.36 9.44 -10.83
C GLY A 31 10.38 8.97 -9.79
N LEU A 32 10.13 7.83 -9.15
CA LEU A 32 11.09 7.22 -8.20
C LEU A 32 12.37 6.78 -8.90
N LEU A 33 12.25 6.11 -10.06
CA LEU A 33 13.41 5.71 -10.86
C LEU A 33 14.26 6.92 -11.26
N PHE A 34 13.63 7.97 -11.77
CA PHE A 34 14.33 9.21 -12.16
C PHE A 34 15.03 9.85 -10.97
N LYS A 35 14.40 9.83 -9.79
CA LYS A 35 15.01 10.38 -8.57
C LYS A 35 16.27 9.61 -8.17
N PHE A 36 16.25 8.28 -8.21
CA PHE A 36 17.41 7.47 -7.87
C PHE A 36 18.50 7.51 -8.95
N MET A 37 18.12 7.68 -10.21
CA MET A 37 19.05 7.89 -11.32
C MET A 37 19.60 9.32 -11.40
N HIS A 38 19.14 10.24 -10.52
CA HIS A 38 19.48 11.67 -10.54
C HIS A 38 19.14 12.38 -11.86
N TRP A 39 18.10 11.90 -12.55
CA TRP A 39 17.65 12.51 -13.80
C TRP A 39 16.92 13.84 -13.57
N PRO A 40 17.09 14.82 -14.47
CA PRO A 40 16.40 16.10 -14.37
C PRO A 40 14.88 15.90 -14.42
N GLY A 41 14.15 16.72 -13.66
CA GLY A 41 12.68 16.67 -13.63
C GLY A 41 12.06 15.59 -12.74
N ALA A 42 12.86 14.74 -12.07
CA ALA A 42 12.36 13.72 -11.14
C ALA A 42 11.40 14.30 -10.07
N GLY A 43 11.72 15.48 -9.53
CA GLY A 43 10.88 16.16 -8.54
C GLY A 43 9.49 16.49 -9.07
N LEU A 44 9.38 17.01 -10.30
CA LEU A 44 8.10 17.37 -10.92
C LEU A 44 7.23 16.13 -11.19
N ILE A 45 7.84 15.03 -11.64
CA ILE A 45 7.13 13.76 -11.86
C ILE A 45 6.62 13.19 -10.52
N LEU A 46 7.40 13.28 -9.45
CA LEU A 46 6.97 12.86 -8.12
C LEU A 46 5.85 13.73 -7.56
N ILE A 47 5.91 15.05 -7.73
CA ILE A 47 4.85 15.96 -7.27
C ILE A 47 3.54 15.67 -8.01
N THR A 48 3.58 15.51 -9.34
CA THR A 48 2.38 15.23 -10.14
C THR A 48 1.77 13.87 -9.82
N SER A 49 2.60 12.82 -9.67
CA SER A 49 2.12 11.49 -9.30
C SER A 49 1.57 11.42 -7.87
N LEU A 50 2.24 12.02 -6.88
CA LEU A 50 1.72 12.11 -5.51
C LEU A 50 0.41 12.91 -5.45
N GLY A 51 0.31 14.01 -6.20
CA GLY A 51 -0.95 14.76 -6.34
C GLY A 51 -2.07 13.89 -6.93
N GLY A 52 -1.75 13.11 -7.96
CA GLY A 52 -2.68 12.15 -8.55
C GLY A 52 -3.13 11.07 -7.56
N ILE A 53 -2.24 10.56 -6.70
CA ILE A 53 -2.59 9.59 -5.64
C ILE A 53 -3.51 10.24 -4.62
N ALA A 54 -3.23 11.47 -4.18
CA ALA A 54 -4.09 12.20 -3.25
C ALA A 54 -5.51 12.39 -3.82
N ILE A 55 -5.62 12.76 -5.10
CA ILE A 55 -6.91 12.88 -5.80
C ILE A 55 -7.60 11.53 -5.89
N ALA A 56 -6.89 10.45 -6.23
CA ALA A 56 -7.46 9.10 -6.33
C ALA A 56 -7.99 8.59 -4.98
N LEU A 57 -7.27 8.83 -3.89
CA LEU A 57 -7.70 8.49 -2.54
C LEU A 57 -8.90 9.33 -2.09
N LEU A 58 -8.92 10.61 -2.45
CA LEU A 58 -10.05 11.50 -2.17
C LEU A 58 -11.30 11.07 -2.96
N GLU A 59 -11.15 10.75 -4.25
CA GLU A 59 -12.22 10.20 -5.08
C GLU A 59 -12.73 8.88 -4.49
N TYR A 60 -11.84 8.00 -4.03
CA TYR A 60 -12.23 6.75 -3.37
C TYR A 60 -13.08 7.01 -2.11
N ALA A 61 -12.68 7.96 -1.27
CA ALA A 61 -13.43 8.35 -0.07
C ALA A 61 -14.83 8.89 -0.40
N ILE A 62 -14.96 9.70 -1.45
CA ILE A 62 -16.22 10.35 -1.84
C ILE A 62 -17.16 9.42 -2.60
N CYS A 63 -16.62 8.61 -3.53
CA CYS A 63 -17.42 7.81 -4.46
C CYS A 63 -17.76 6.40 -3.97
N ASN A 64 -17.18 5.96 -2.85
CA ASN A 64 -17.46 4.66 -2.26
C ASN A 64 -18.11 4.75 -0.86
N PRO A 65 -19.16 5.57 -0.64
CA PRO A 65 -19.92 5.51 0.59
C PRO A 65 -20.75 4.22 0.53
N LYS A 66 -20.18 3.10 0.99
CA LYS A 66 -20.98 1.89 1.23
C LYS A 66 -21.82 2.11 2.48
N SER A 67 -22.89 2.90 2.34
CA SER A 67 -24.00 2.90 3.29
C SER A 67 -24.98 1.78 2.90
N LYS A 68 -24.52 0.52 2.92
CA LYS A 68 -25.49 -0.58 3.02
C LYS A 68 -25.83 -0.73 4.50
N LEU A 69 -26.86 0.00 4.89
CA LEU A 69 -27.74 -0.28 6.02
C LEU A 69 -28.04 -1.79 6.03
N LEU A 70 -27.54 -2.49 7.06
CA LEU A 70 -28.28 -3.53 7.79
C LEU A 70 -27.50 -3.84 9.09
N ILE A 71 -27.91 -3.17 10.16
CA ILE A 71 -28.02 -3.72 11.53
C ILE A 71 -26.76 -4.43 12.07
N GLN A 72 -25.64 -3.71 12.21
CA GLN A 72 -24.75 -3.73 13.39
C GLN A 72 -23.67 -2.66 13.24
N ASN A 73 -23.65 -1.67 14.14
CA ASN A 73 -22.63 -0.63 14.33
C ASN A 73 -22.31 0.28 13.11
N ILE A 74 -23.10 1.35 12.95
CA ILE A 74 -22.92 2.45 11.96
C ILE A 74 -21.51 3.05 11.94
N ILE A 75 -20.80 2.99 13.07
CA ILE A 75 -19.50 3.65 13.29
C ILE A 75 -18.38 2.99 12.46
N LEU A 76 -18.32 1.66 12.42
CA LEU A 76 -17.21 0.91 11.80
C LEU A 76 -17.08 1.12 10.28
N PRO A 77 -18.16 1.08 9.46
CA PRO A 77 -18.05 1.28 8.01
C PRO A 77 -17.74 2.74 7.63
N ILE A 78 -18.11 3.72 8.47
CA ILE A 78 -17.76 5.14 8.25
C ILE A 78 -16.27 5.35 8.47
N ILE A 79 -15.73 4.81 9.58
CA ILE A 79 -14.30 4.87 9.88
C ILE A 79 -13.49 4.25 8.73
N GLN A 80 -13.86 3.05 8.27
CA GLN A 80 -13.11 2.32 7.26
C GLN A 80 -13.16 2.93 5.85
N ASN A 81 -14.32 3.41 5.41
CA ASN A 81 -14.50 3.86 4.02
C ASN A 81 -14.21 5.36 3.81
N ILE A 82 -14.26 6.16 4.87
CA ILE A 82 -14.09 7.62 4.76
C ILE A 82 -12.85 8.09 5.52
N ILE A 83 -12.72 7.72 6.80
CA ILE A 83 -11.66 8.26 7.66
C ILE A 83 -10.29 7.71 7.23
N TYR A 84 -10.15 6.41 6.99
CA TYR A 84 -8.83 5.85 6.63
C TYR A 84 -8.30 6.35 5.28
N PRO A 85 -9.11 6.41 4.20
CA PRO A 85 -8.64 7.03 2.96
C PRO A 85 -8.27 8.50 3.14
N LEU A 86 -9.02 9.25 3.96
CA LEU A 86 -8.71 10.65 4.24
C LEU A 86 -7.38 10.81 5.00
N LEU A 87 -7.09 9.93 5.97
CA LEU A 87 -5.78 9.88 6.62
C LEU A 87 -4.66 9.58 5.60
N GLY A 88 -4.92 8.71 4.62
CA GLY A 88 -4.04 8.47 3.48
C GLY A 88 -3.82 9.72 2.62
N VAL A 89 -4.88 10.50 2.35
CA VAL A 89 -4.77 11.79 1.63
C VAL A 89 -3.86 12.75 2.40
N VAL A 90 -4.07 12.92 3.71
CA VAL A 90 -3.25 13.80 4.56
C VAL A 90 -1.79 13.33 4.59
N TYR A 91 -1.55 12.01 4.63
CA TYR A 91 -0.20 11.44 4.55
C TYR A 91 0.50 11.77 3.23
N VAL A 92 -0.16 11.53 2.09
CA VAL A 92 0.39 11.79 0.76
C VAL A 92 0.64 13.29 0.56
N LEU A 93 -0.28 14.15 1.02
CA LEU A 93 -0.08 15.60 1.01
C LEU A 93 1.08 16.02 1.92
N GLY A 94 1.26 15.39 3.08
CA GLY A 94 2.41 15.62 3.96
C GLY A 94 3.75 15.33 3.28
N ILE A 95 3.82 14.22 2.52
CA ILE A 95 5.00 13.90 1.69
C ILE A 95 5.20 14.96 0.60
N LEU A 96 4.13 15.34 -0.10
CA LEU A 96 4.17 16.34 -1.16
C LEU A 96 4.67 17.69 -0.62
N PHE A 97 4.17 18.13 0.53
CA PHE A 97 4.61 19.36 1.19
C PHE A 97 6.06 19.26 1.63
N LYS A 98 6.51 18.09 2.11
CA LYS A 98 7.91 17.86 2.45
C LYS A 98 8.84 18.00 1.25
N ILE A 99 8.44 17.46 0.08
CA ILE A 99 9.20 17.55 -1.17
C ILE A 99 9.21 18.98 -1.70
N MET A 100 8.09 19.71 -1.60
CA MET A 100 7.98 21.10 -2.04
C MET A 100 8.54 22.11 -1.03
N HIS A 101 9.08 21.66 0.10
CA HIS A 101 9.52 22.51 1.21
C HIS A 101 8.44 23.47 1.73
N LEU A 102 7.17 23.06 1.65
CA LEU A 102 6.05 23.85 2.16
C LEU A 102 5.95 23.77 3.68
N PRO A 103 5.51 24.84 4.36
CA PRO A 103 5.28 24.84 5.80
C PRO A 103 4.19 23.82 6.17
N GLY A 104 4.27 23.27 7.39
CA GLY A 104 3.27 22.33 7.90
C GLY A 104 3.47 20.86 7.49
N ALA A 105 4.41 20.54 6.59
CA ALA A 105 4.70 19.16 6.18
C ALA A 105 4.92 18.20 7.36
N GLY A 106 5.69 18.64 8.37
CA GLY A 106 5.96 17.84 9.56
C GLY A 106 4.70 17.51 10.36
N ILE A 107 3.84 18.49 10.60
CA ILE A 107 2.60 18.33 11.35
C ILE A 107 1.66 17.37 10.61
N MET A 108 1.51 17.53 9.30
CA MET A 108 0.67 16.65 8.47
C MET A 108 1.17 15.20 8.50
N LEU A 109 2.48 14.98 8.39
CA LEU A 109 3.09 13.65 8.49
C LEU A 109 2.86 13.03 9.88
N VAL A 110 3.05 13.80 10.96
CA VAL A 110 2.85 13.31 12.33
C VAL A 110 1.38 12.90 12.56
N VAL A 111 0.44 13.78 12.23
CA VAL A 111 -1.00 13.52 12.43
C VAL A 111 -1.45 12.32 11.62
N SER A 112 -1.05 12.24 10.35
CA SER A 112 -1.43 11.14 9.47
C SER A 112 -0.79 9.81 9.88
N MET A 113 0.47 9.80 10.32
CA MET A 113 1.13 8.57 10.77
C MET A 113 0.55 8.03 12.08
N ILE A 114 0.20 8.90 13.03
CA ILE A 114 -0.54 8.49 14.23
C ILE A 114 -1.89 7.88 13.82
N GLY A 115 -2.66 8.59 12.99
CA GLY A 115 -3.96 8.10 12.52
C GLY A 115 -3.87 6.78 11.75
N LEU A 116 -2.91 6.64 10.84
CA LEU A 116 -2.68 5.41 10.07
C LEU A 116 -2.25 4.24 10.96
N SER A 117 -1.44 4.49 12.00
CA SER A 117 -1.08 3.46 12.97
C SER A 117 -2.34 2.94 13.67
N PHE A 118 -3.19 3.82 14.21
CA PHE A 118 -4.45 3.41 14.82
C PHE A 118 -5.39 2.70 13.83
N ALA A 119 -5.50 3.20 12.60
CA ALA A 119 -6.31 2.59 11.56
C ALA A 119 -5.89 1.15 11.24
N LEU A 120 -4.57 0.92 11.14
CA LEU A 120 -4.01 -0.41 10.87
C LEU A 120 -4.18 -1.36 12.07
N ALA A 121 -4.01 -0.86 13.29
CA ALA A 121 -4.26 -1.62 14.50
C ALA A 121 -5.74 -2.02 14.65
N GLU A 122 -6.66 -1.09 14.38
CA GLU A 122 -8.11 -1.35 14.39
C GLU A 122 -8.48 -2.36 13.29
N PHE A 123 -7.91 -2.22 12.09
CA PHE A 123 -8.10 -3.20 11.02
C PHE A 123 -7.60 -4.58 11.43
N ALA A 124 -6.41 -4.68 12.03
CA ALA A 124 -5.89 -5.93 12.59
C ALA A 124 -6.84 -6.54 13.63
N PHE A 125 -7.39 -5.71 14.52
CA PHE A 125 -8.35 -6.15 15.54
C PHE A 125 -9.68 -6.63 14.93
N SER A 126 -10.12 -6.02 13.83
CA SER A 126 -11.31 -6.43 13.08
C SER A 126 -11.15 -7.83 12.49
N ILE A 127 -9.97 -8.13 11.93
CA ILE A 127 -9.66 -9.45 11.34
C ILE A 127 -8.97 -10.42 12.30
N ARG A 128 -8.99 -10.16 13.63
CA ARG A 128 -8.18 -10.87 14.65
C ARG A 128 -8.31 -12.40 14.69
N ARG A 129 -9.41 -12.96 14.18
CA ARG A 129 -9.59 -14.42 14.07
C ARG A 129 -8.73 -15.04 12.97
N SER A 130 -8.25 -14.24 12.03
CA SER A 130 -7.37 -14.66 10.94
C SER A 130 -5.91 -14.50 11.34
N VAL A 131 -5.09 -15.48 10.98
CA VAL A 131 -3.62 -15.40 11.11
C VAL A 131 -3.05 -14.18 10.38
N HIS A 132 -3.75 -13.65 9.38
CA HIS A 132 -3.32 -12.50 8.58
C HIS A 132 -3.41 -11.17 9.36
N ALA A 133 -4.08 -11.15 10.51
CA ALA A 133 -4.18 -9.98 11.39
C ALA A 133 -2.83 -9.48 11.90
N ILE A 134 -1.84 -10.37 11.98
CA ILE A 134 -0.49 -10.02 12.44
C ILE A 134 0.23 -9.05 11.50
N LEU A 135 -0.07 -9.09 10.19
CA LEU A 135 0.58 -8.23 9.19
C LEU A 135 0.22 -6.75 9.39
N PRO A 136 -1.06 -6.33 9.40
CA PRO A 136 -1.41 -4.93 9.65
C PRO A 136 -1.03 -4.48 11.06
N LEU A 137 -1.01 -5.38 12.05
CA LEU A 137 -0.53 -5.05 13.40
C LEU A 137 0.96 -4.72 13.41
N LEU A 138 1.80 -5.56 12.80
CA LEU A 138 3.24 -5.29 12.67
C LEU A 138 3.47 -4.01 11.86
N PHE A 139 2.72 -3.81 10.78
CA PHE A 139 2.82 -2.60 9.98
C PHE A 139 2.42 -1.35 10.78
N SER A 140 1.35 -1.42 11.59
CA SER A 140 0.97 -0.36 12.53
C SER A 140 2.13 0.00 13.47
N ILE A 141 2.76 -1.01 14.07
CA ILE A 141 3.91 -0.81 14.97
C ILE A 141 5.06 -0.13 14.22
N THR A 142 5.36 -0.56 12.98
CA THR A 142 6.41 0.07 12.18
C THR A 142 6.11 1.55 11.90
N VAL A 143 4.88 1.90 11.49
CA VAL A 143 4.49 3.28 11.19
C VAL A 143 4.60 4.16 12.45
N PHE A 144 4.15 3.64 13.59
CA PHE A 144 4.26 4.32 14.88
C PHE A 144 5.72 4.58 15.26
N PHE A 145 6.61 3.60 15.09
CA PHE A 145 8.04 3.79 15.41
C PHE A 145 8.78 4.69 14.42
N VAL A 146 8.36 4.75 13.15
CA VAL A 146 8.90 5.73 12.19
C VAL A 146 8.59 7.16 12.61
N LEU A 147 7.49 7.40 13.34
CA LEU A 147 7.14 8.71 13.89
C LEU A 147 8.28 9.29 14.75
N PHE A 148 8.85 8.49 15.66
CA PHE A 148 9.94 8.92 16.55
C PHE A 148 11.18 9.33 15.75
N ARG A 149 11.44 8.65 14.64
CA ARG A 149 12.53 9.03 13.73
C ARG A 149 12.30 10.38 13.08
N ILE A 150 11.07 10.68 12.66
CA ILE A 150 10.72 11.98 12.07
C ILE A 150 10.77 13.10 13.11
N LEU A 151 10.39 12.79 14.35
CA LEU A 151 10.44 13.71 15.49
C LEU A 151 11.86 13.89 16.08
N HIS A 152 12.88 13.27 15.50
CA HIS A 152 14.26 13.29 15.98
C HIS A 152 14.41 12.83 17.45
N TRP A 153 13.53 11.92 17.89
CA TRP A 153 13.64 11.35 19.23
C TRP A 153 14.94 10.54 19.35
N PRO A 154 15.65 10.60 20.50
CA PRO A 154 16.97 9.99 20.69
C PRO A 154 17.04 8.46 20.43
N GLU A 155 15.93 7.72 20.55
CA GLU A 155 15.79 6.28 20.29
C GLU A 155 14.36 5.98 19.76
N PRO A 156 14.09 5.01 18.84
CA PRO A 156 14.72 3.68 18.81
C PRO A 156 15.08 3.16 17.39
N PRO A 157 16.34 2.78 17.12
CA PRO A 157 16.66 2.01 15.91
C PRO A 157 16.13 0.56 16.01
N TYR A 158 16.21 -0.08 17.18
CA TYR A 158 16.05 -1.54 17.28
C TYR A 158 14.62 -2.05 17.04
N VAL A 159 13.61 -1.43 17.66
CA VAL A 159 12.21 -1.89 17.52
C VAL A 159 11.66 -1.62 16.12
N LEU A 160 12.08 -0.51 15.50
CA LEU A 160 11.75 -0.18 14.12
C LEU A 160 12.30 -1.27 13.18
N TYR A 161 13.56 -1.66 13.35
CA TYR A 161 14.15 -2.72 12.54
C TYR A 161 13.53 -4.09 12.82
N GLY A 162 13.29 -4.44 14.09
CA GLY A 162 12.68 -5.71 14.46
C GLY A 162 11.30 -5.90 13.85
N SER A 163 10.38 -4.95 14.07
CA SER A 163 9.01 -5.03 13.53
C SER A 163 8.97 -5.05 12.00
N TYR A 164 9.84 -4.27 11.36
CA TYR A 164 9.97 -4.24 9.90
C TYR A 164 10.50 -5.56 9.33
N PHE A 165 11.58 -6.12 9.88
CA PHE A 165 12.13 -7.39 9.40
C PHE A 165 11.18 -8.55 9.64
N VAL A 166 10.52 -8.59 10.79
CA VAL A 166 9.49 -9.62 11.06
C VAL A 166 8.37 -9.49 10.04
N PHE A 167 7.89 -8.28 9.74
CA PHE A 167 6.90 -8.06 8.69
C PHE A 167 7.40 -8.55 7.32
N ALA A 168 8.59 -8.13 6.91
CA ALA A 168 9.18 -8.48 5.60
C ALA A 168 9.36 -10.00 5.40
N ILE A 169 9.72 -10.73 6.46
CA ILE A 169 9.84 -12.19 6.43
C ILE A 169 8.47 -12.88 6.46
N LEU A 170 7.52 -12.34 7.24
CA LEU A 170 6.23 -12.98 7.45
C LEU A 170 5.30 -12.88 6.23
N VAL A 171 5.40 -11.81 5.44
CA VAL A 171 4.64 -11.63 4.19
C VAL A 171 4.83 -12.81 3.22
N PRO A 172 6.04 -13.16 2.76
CA PRO A 172 6.26 -14.29 1.85
C PRO A 172 5.83 -15.62 2.48
N VAL A 173 6.09 -15.83 3.77
CA VAL A 173 5.72 -17.07 4.48
C VAL A 173 4.20 -17.27 4.50
N LEU A 174 3.44 -16.25 4.87
CA LEU A 174 1.98 -16.34 4.92
C LEU A 174 1.36 -16.50 3.53
N LEU A 175 1.89 -15.81 2.52
CA LEU A 175 1.46 -15.96 1.14
C LEU A 175 1.75 -17.38 0.60
N PHE A 176 2.91 -17.93 0.92
CA PHE A 176 3.28 -19.30 0.55
C PHE A 176 2.36 -20.34 1.20
N LEU A 177 2.14 -20.24 2.52
CA LEU A 177 1.22 -21.13 3.23
C LEU A 177 -0.20 -21.06 2.66
N ARG A 178 -0.66 -19.85 2.31
CA ARG A 178 -1.97 -19.66 1.68
C ARG A 178 -2.01 -20.29 0.29
N GLY A 179 -0.97 -20.10 -0.53
CA GLY A 179 -0.82 -20.73 -1.84
C GLY A 179 -0.86 -22.25 -1.76
N TYR A 180 -0.08 -22.83 -0.84
CA TYR A 180 -0.05 -24.28 -0.62
C TYR A 180 -1.41 -24.84 -0.21
N LYS A 181 -2.10 -24.20 0.75
CA LYS A 181 -3.44 -24.63 1.20
C LYS A 181 -4.48 -24.58 0.07
N LEU A 182 -4.37 -23.61 -0.84
CA LEU A 182 -5.28 -23.46 -1.98
C LEU A 182 -5.01 -24.43 -3.12
N LYS A 183 -3.86 -25.11 -3.15
CA LYS A 183 -3.44 -25.98 -4.26
C LYS A 183 -4.48 -27.05 -4.60
N ASN A 184 -5.13 -27.60 -3.58
CA ASN A 184 -6.11 -28.70 -3.73
C ASN A 184 -7.54 -28.20 -4.00
N THR A 185 -7.85 -26.95 -3.71
CA THR A 185 -9.21 -26.39 -3.87
C THR A 185 -9.31 -25.54 -5.13
N GLU A 186 -8.35 -24.66 -5.36
CA GLU A 186 -8.36 -23.66 -6.43
C GLU A 186 -6.94 -23.51 -7.00
N SER A 187 -6.56 -24.42 -7.91
CA SER A 187 -5.20 -24.47 -8.47
C SER A 187 -4.78 -23.16 -9.15
N ASN A 188 -5.72 -22.46 -9.79
CA ASN A 188 -5.42 -21.17 -10.44
C ASN A 188 -5.04 -20.11 -9.39
N LEU A 189 -5.88 -19.93 -8.37
CA LEU A 189 -5.63 -18.97 -7.30
C LEU A 189 -4.37 -19.31 -6.49
N SER A 190 -4.13 -20.60 -6.24
CA SER A 190 -2.90 -21.09 -5.60
C SER A 190 -1.65 -20.61 -6.32
N SER A 191 -1.61 -20.75 -7.65
CA SER A 191 -0.47 -20.30 -8.48
C SER A 191 -0.19 -18.80 -8.29
N HIS A 192 -1.24 -17.98 -8.27
CA HIS A 192 -1.10 -16.54 -8.04
C HIS A 192 -0.53 -16.20 -6.66
N PHE A 193 -0.99 -16.87 -5.60
CA PHE A 193 -0.41 -16.68 -4.27
C PHE A 193 1.04 -17.15 -4.17
N MET A 194 1.40 -18.22 -4.88
CA MET A 194 2.78 -18.73 -4.92
C MET A 194 3.72 -17.75 -5.65
N VAL A 195 3.28 -17.16 -6.76
CA VAL A 195 4.05 -16.11 -7.46
C VAL A 195 4.19 -14.86 -6.61
N LEU A 196 3.12 -14.43 -5.91
CA LEU A 196 3.19 -13.33 -4.96
C LEU A 196 4.19 -13.61 -3.82
N ALA A 197 4.20 -14.84 -3.30
CA ALA A 197 5.16 -15.26 -2.27
C ALA A 197 6.60 -15.25 -2.79
N ALA A 198 6.84 -15.68 -4.03
CA ALA A 198 8.16 -15.64 -4.65
C ALA A 198 8.65 -14.20 -4.85
N LEU A 199 7.80 -13.32 -5.39
CA LEU A 199 8.14 -11.91 -5.58
C LEU A 199 8.42 -11.19 -4.25
N SER A 200 7.59 -11.41 -3.23
CA SER A 200 7.80 -10.81 -1.91
C SER A 200 9.03 -11.38 -1.20
N PHE A 201 9.36 -12.65 -1.42
CA PHE A 201 10.59 -13.25 -0.90
C PHE A 201 11.84 -12.64 -1.55
N ILE A 202 11.84 -12.45 -2.88
CA ILE A 202 12.92 -11.76 -3.59
C ILE A 202 13.07 -10.34 -3.05
N LEU A 203 11.97 -9.61 -2.89
CA LEU A 203 12.00 -8.26 -2.31
C LEU A 203 12.58 -8.28 -0.88
N CYS A 204 12.16 -9.22 -0.03
CA CYS A 204 12.71 -9.38 1.32
C CYS A 204 14.22 -9.61 1.30
N LEU A 205 14.75 -10.41 0.37
CA LEU A 205 16.20 -10.64 0.25
C LEU A 205 16.95 -9.37 -0.16
N VAL A 206 16.42 -8.59 -1.10
CA VAL A 206 17.04 -7.33 -1.53
C VAL A 206 17.05 -6.32 -0.37
N GLU A 207 15.93 -6.19 0.36
CA GLU A 207 15.82 -5.30 1.52
C GLU A 207 16.78 -5.70 2.65
N PHE A 208 16.84 -7.00 2.98
CA PHE A 208 17.73 -7.53 4.02
C PHE A 208 19.19 -7.22 3.70
N LYS A 209 19.58 -7.41 2.45
CA LYS A 209 20.92 -7.06 1.97
C LYS A 209 21.19 -5.56 2.06
N LEU A 210 20.28 -4.71 1.54
CA LEU A 210 20.45 -3.25 1.54
C LEU A 210 20.67 -2.72 2.95
N LYS A 211 20.00 -3.33 3.93
CA LYS A 211 20.07 -2.90 5.32
C LYS A 211 21.29 -3.41 6.09
N LEU A 212 21.69 -4.67 5.91
CA LEU A 212 22.77 -5.29 6.69
C LEU A 212 24.13 -5.21 6.01
N TYR A 213 24.17 -5.30 4.67
CA TYR A 213 25.41 -5.32 3.89
C TYR A 213 25.29 -4.33 2.72
N PRO A 214 25.27 -3.01 3.00
CA PRO A 214 25.11 -1.97 1.98
C PRO A 214 26.23 -1.99 0.92
N GLU A 215 27.42 -2.55 1.23
CA GLU A 215 28.58 -2.59 0.34
C GLU A 215 28.84 -3.99 -0.27
N GLY A 216 28.14 -5.03 0.18
CA GLY A 216 28.52 -6.43 -0.06
C GLY A 216 28.30 -7.02 -1.47
N LEU A 217 27.84 -6.25 -2.47
CA LEU A 217 27.77 -6.72 -3.87
C LEU A 217 28.64 -5.91 -4.83
N GLY A 218 29.42 -4.93 -4.36
CA GLY A 218 30.15 -4.03 -5.26
C GLY A 218 29.24 -3.18 -6.16
N MET A 219 27.92 -3.17 -5.89
CA MET A 219 26.92 -2.36 -6.58
C MET A 219 26.73 -1.05 -5.82
N GLU A 220 26.60 0.06 -6.53
CA GLU A 220 26.35 1.36 -5.91
C GLU A 220 24.97 1.42 -5.25
N LYS A 221 24.84 2.18 -4.15
CA LYS A 221 23.59 2.29 -3.36
C LYS A 221 22.35 2.62 -4.19
N TYR A 222 22.48 3.43 -5.24
CA TYR A 222 21.36 3.81 -6.10
C TYR A 222 20.83 2.63 -6.94
N MET A 223 21.70 1.68 -7.34
CA MET A 223 21.29 0.52 -8.13
C MET A 223 20.36 -0.39 -7.32
N HIS A 224 20.61 -0.49 -6.01
CA HIS A 224 19.73 -1.22 -5.10
C HIS A 224 18.35 -0.55 -4.97
N TYR A 225 18.29 0.78 -4.84
CA TYR A 225 17.01 1.50 -4.82
C TYR A 225 16.22 1.36 -6.13
N ILE A 226 16.90 1.34 -7.28
CA ILE A 226 16.27 1.07 -8.58
C ILE A 226 15.64 -0.33 -8.59
N LEU A 227 16.39 -1.34 -8.14
CA LEU A 227 15.89 -2.72 -8.07
C LEU A 227 14.67 -2.83 -7.15
N ASP A 228 14.71 -2.20 -5.97
CA ASP A 228 13.58 -2.18 -5.03
C ASP A 228 12.32 -1.56 -5.65
N VAL A 229 12.46 -0.43 -6.35
CA VAL A 229 11.33 0.23 -7.03
C VAL A 229 10.73 -0.66 -8.11
N LEU A 230 11.57 -1.33 -8.90
CA LEU A 230 11.11 -2.25 -9.95
C LEU A 230 10.38 -3.47 -9.36
N LEU A 231 10.94 -4.06 -8.30
CA LEU A 231 10.33 -5.20 -7.60
C LEU A 231 9.00 -4.81 -6.94
N LEU A 232 8.94 -3.66 -6.26
CA LEU A 232 7.72 -3.16 -5.64
C LEU A 232 6.63 -2.86 -6.69
N SER A 233 7.00 -2.23 -7.81
CA SER A 233 6.07 -1.96 -8.91
C SER A 233 5.54 -3.26 -9.54
N GLY A 234 6.42 -4.23 -9.78
CA GLY A 234 6.06 -5.56 -10.26
C GLY A 234 5.11 -6.29 -9.29
N LEU A 235 5.38 -6.23 -7.98
CA LEU A 235 4.52 -6.78 -6.94
C LEU A 235 3.13 -6.13 -6.97
N LEU A 236 3.03 -4.79 -7.01
CA LEU A 236 1.76 -4.07 -7.05
C LEU A 236 0.93 -4.40 -8.28
N LEU A 237 1.56 -4.48 -9.46
CA LEU A 237 0.89 -4.88 -10.70
C LEU A 237 0.37 -6.32 -10.61
N TYR A 238 1.15 -7.23 -10.02
CA TYR A 238 0.73 -8.62 -9.85
C TYR A 238 -0.38 -8.78 -8.81
N ILE A 239 -0.35 -8.03 -7.70
CA ILE A 239 -1.46 -7.95 -6.74
C ILE A 239 -2.73 -7.50 -7.45
N ARG A 240 -2.66 -6.43 -8.25
CA ARG A 240 -3.82 -5.95 -9.02
C ARG A 240 -4.35 -7.00 -9.99
N LYS A 241 -3.47 -7.71 -10.70
CA LYS A 241 -3.85 -8.84 -11.57
C LYS A 241 -4.56 -9.94 -10.78
N THR A 242 -4.05 -10.28 -9.60
CA THR A 242 -4.62 -11.31 -8.73
C THR A 242 -5.99 -10.91 -8.20
N LEU A 243 -6.18 -9.65 -7.79
CA LEU A 243 -7.47 -9.10 -7.35
C LEU A 243 -8.53 -9.09 -8.47
N GLY A 244 -8.10 -9.09 -9.74
CA GLY A 244 -8.99 -9.12 -10.90
C GLY A 244 -9.58 -10.50 -11.23
N ILE A 245 -9.15 -11.57 -10.56
CA ILE A 245 -9.63 -12.93 -10.83
C ILE A 245 -11.08 -13.08 -10.34
N GLU A 246 -11.98 -13.51 -11.23
CA GLU A 246 -13.43 -13.58 -10.97
C GLU A 246 -13.81 -14.41 -9.74
N GLN A 247 -13.06 -15.48 -9.44
CA GLN A 247 -13.28 -16.33 -8.26
C GLN A 247 -13.10 -15.57 -6.93
N LEU A 248 -12.15 -14.63 -6.86
CA LEU A 248 -11.99 -13.73 -5.70
C LEU A 248 -13.17 -12.76 -5.61
N LYS A 249 -13.63 -12.25 -6.75
CA LYS A 249 -14.75 -11.31 -6.84
C LYS A 249 -16.06 -11.92 -6.35
N ILE A 250 -16.32 -13.19 -6.69
CA ILE A 250 -17.51 -13.94 -6.25
C ILE A 250 -17.42 -14.26 -4.75
N LYS A 251 -16.24 -14.63 -4.24
CA LYS A 251 -16.06 -14.95 -2.81
C LYS A 251 -16.20 -13.72 -1.91
N PHE A 252 -15.65 -12.57 -2.31
CA PHE A 252 -15.87 -11.29 -1.62
C PHE A 252 -17.31 -10.77 -1.73
N GLN A 253 -18.09 -11.22 -2.71
CA GLN A 253 -19.52 -10.90 -2.81
C GLN A 253 -20.39 -11.79 -1.92
N ASN A 254 -19.94 -12.99 -1.56
CA ASN A 254 -20.69 -13.95 -0.73
C ASN A 254 -20.28 -13.93 0.75
N ASP A 255 -19.12 -13.36 1.09
CA ASP A 255 -18.67 -13.16 2.48
C ASP A 255 -19.18 -11.82 3.10
N HIS A 256 -20.13 -11.13 2.44
CA HIS A 256 -20.78 -9.89 2.90
C HIS A 256 -22.29 -9.87 2.66
#